data_AF-A0A2S8VS77-F1
#
_entry.id   AF-A0A2S8VS77-F1
#
_cell.length_a   1.000
_cell.length_b   1.000
_cell.length_c   1.000
_cell.angle_alpha   90.00
_cell.angle_beta   90.00
_cell.angle_gamma   90.00
#
_symmetry.space_group_name_H-M   'P 1'
#
loop_
_entity.id
_entity.type
_entity.pdbx_description
1 polymer ?
#
loop_
_entity_poly.entity_id
_entity_poly.type
_entity_poly.pdbx_seq_one_letter_code
_entity_poly.pdbx_strand_id
1 'polypeptide(L)' 'MTKQPNKKKFEVLENETITDCLTRMEQEGYAPSRRMEEPIFHEVKKDGKTVVEPCGRKIVFEGKLK' A
#
# COMPACT_ATOMS: atom_id res chain seq x y z
N MET A 1 -15.14 -3.41 -21.57
CA MET A 1 -14.93 -2.26 -20.68
C MET A 1 -14.81 -2.80 -19.25
N THR A 2 -13.63 -2.77 -18.66
CA THR A 2 -13.40 -3.27 -17.28
C THR A 2 -14.02 -2.28 -16.28
N LYS A 3 -15.02 -2.74 -15.53
CA LYS A 3 -15.69 -1.94 -14.49
C LYS A 3 -14.70 -1.65 -13.37
N GLN A 4 -14.37 -0.38 -13.14
CA GLN A 4 -13.49 0.01 -12.04
C GLN A 4 -14.17 -0.24 -10.69
N PRO A 5 -13.45 -0.77 -9.68
CA PRO A 5 -14.02 -1.04 -8.37
C PRO A 5 -14.29 0.26 -7.60
N ASN A 6 -15.37 0.31 -6.82
CA ASN A 6 -15.74 1.48 -5.99
C ASN A 6 -14.68 1.81 -4.91
N LYS A 7 -13.86 0.83 -4.53
CA LYS A 7 -12.73 0.99 -3.61
C LYS A 7 -11.47 0.38 -4.21
N LYS A 8 -10.34 1.04 -4.00
CA LYS A 8 -9.02 0.55 -4.43
C LYS A 8 -7.96 0.92 -3.38
N LYS A 9 -7.00 0.03 -3.14
CA LYS A 9 -5.85 0.30 -2.26
C LYS A 9 -4.69 0.86 -3.07
N PHE A 10 -4.00 1.85 -2.52
CA PHE A 10 -2.84 2.52 -3.09
C PHE A 10 -1.70 2.49 -2.08
N GLU A 11 -0.68 1.69 -2.36
CA GLU A 11 0.54 1.64 -1.57
C GLU A 11 1.47 2.80 -1.98
N VAL A 12 2.03 3.50 -1.00
CA VAL A 12 3.12 4.45 -1.22
C VAL A 12 4.38 3.64 -1.51
N LEU A 13 4.89 3.74 -2.73
CA LEU A 13 6.05 2.98 -3.18
C LEU A 13 7.36 3.50 -2.54
N GLU A 14 8.40 2.67 -2.50
CA GLU A 14 9.69 2.99 -1.85
C GLU A 14 10.33 4.30 -2.35
N ASN A 15 10.13 4.64 -3.62
CA ASN A 15 10.67 5.84 -4.26
C ASN A 15 9.58 6.90 -4.55
N GLU A 16 8.44 6.82 -3.88
CA GLU A 16 7.28 7.68 -4.07
C GLU A 16 7.00 8.47 -2.78
N THR A 17 6.70 9.77 -2.89
CA THR A 17 6.22 10.52 -1.72
C THR A 17 4.73 10.25 -1.48
N ILE A 18 4.23 10.58 -0.28
CA ILE A 18 2.79 10.52 0.00
C ILE A 18 2.01 11.38 -1.01
N THR A 19 2.55 12.54 -1.38
CA THR A 19 1.92 13.45 -2.34
C THR A 19 1.80 12.80 -3.71
N ASP A 20 2.87 12.17 -4.20
CA ASP A 20 2.86 11.47 -5.50
C ASP A 20 1.83 10.33 -5.52
N CYS A 21 1.72 9.59 -4.41
CA CYS A 21 0.72 8.54 -4.25
C CYS A 21 -0.71 9.10 -4.33
N LEU A 22 -0.98 10.23 -3.65
CA LEU A 22 -2.29 10.90 -3.71
C LEU A 22 -2.60 11.46 -5.11
N THR A 23 -1.59 11.99 -5.81
CA THR A 23 -1.75 12.43 -7.21
C THR A 23 -2.10 11.26 -8.12
N ARG A 24 -1.46 10.10 -7.94
CA ARG A 24 -1.81 8.88 -8.67
C ARG A 24 -3.24 8.41 -8.39
N MET A 25 -3.69 8.49 -7.14
CA MET A 25 -5.10 8.20 -6.79
C MET A 25 -6.06 9.10 -7.56
N GLU A 26 -5.79 10.40 -7.59
CA GLU A 26 -6.62 11.38 -8.28
C GLU A 26 -6.64 11.17 -9.80
N GLN A 27 -5.50 10.89 -10.42
CA GLN A 27 -5.39 10.57 -11.85
C GLN A 27 -6.21 9.33 -12.22
N GLU A 28 -6.32 8.37 -11.31
CA GLU A 28 -7.18 7.19 -11.46
C GLU A 28 -8.66 7.44 -11.11
N GLY A 29 -9.03 8.66 -10.69
CA GLY A 29 -10.41 9.03 -10.34
C GLY A 29 -10.83 8.67 -8.91
N TYR A 30 -9.88 8.33 -8.04
CA TYR A 30 -10.14 7.98 -6.64
C TYR A 30 -9.86 9.16 -5.69
N ALA A 31 -10.66 9.27 -4.63
CA ALA A 31 -10.41 10.16 -3.50
C ALA A 31 -9.99 9.34 -2.26
N PRO A 32 -9.00 9.75 -1.47
CA PRO A 32 -8.56 9.01 -0.28
C PRO A 32 -9.67 8.98 0.79
N SER A 33 -10.06 7.78 1.22
CA SER A 33 -11.03 7.54 2.31
C SER A 33 -10.36 7.15 3.62
N ARG A 34 -9.20 6.48 3.57
CA ARG A 34 -8.49 5.99 4.76
C ARG A 34 -6.99 5.87 4.50
N ARG A 35 -6.16 6.15 5.51
CA ARG A 35 -4.74 5.79 5.56
C ARG A 35 -4.52 4.63 6.53
N MET A 36 -3.71 3.66 6.14
CA MET A 36 -3.31 2.50 6.92
C MET A 36 -1.79 2.37 6.87
N GLU A 37 -1.20 1.91 7.96
CA GLU A 37 0.21 1.53 8.02
C GLU A 37 0.26 0.03 8.31
N GLU A 38 0.74 -0.75 7.35
CA GLU A 38 0.79 -2.22 7.45
C GLU A 38 2.25 -2.65 7.68
N PRO A 39 2.54 -3.53 8.66
CA PRO A 39 3.89 -4.04 8.85
C PRO A 39 4.33 -4.90 7.66
N ILE A 40 5.60 -4.78 7.31
CA ILE A 40 6.26 -5.64 6.32
C ILE A 40 7.00 -6.73 7.10
N PHE A 41 6.74 -7.97 6.74
CA PHE A 41 7.42 -9.14 7.29
C PHE A 41 8.34 -9.74 6.23
N HIS A 42 9.46 -10.29 6.67
CA HIS A 42 10.36 -11.05 5.82
C HIS A 42 10.73 -12.36 6.48
N GLU A 43 10.97 -13.38 5.64
CA GLU A 43 11.45 -14.68 6.09
C GLU A 43 12.96 -14.66 6.22
N VAL A 44 13.48 -15.05 7.38
CA VAL A 44 14.91 -15.24 7.64
C VAL A 44 15.21 -16.68 8.03
N LYS A 45 16.35 -17.19 7.59
CA LYS A 45 16.90 -18.44 8.13
C LYS A 45 17.78 -18.10 9.35
N LYS A 46 17.32 -18.49 10.53
CA LYS A 46 18.12 -18.47 11.78
C LYS A 46 18.23 -19.89 12.31
N ASP A 47 19.46 -20.34 12.57
CA ASP A 47 19.74 -21.65 13.17
C ASP A 47 19.05 -22.83 12.45
N GLY A 48 19.04 -22.80 11.12
CA GLY A 48 18.41 -23.84 10.29
C GLY A 48 16.88 -23.80 10.25
N LYS A 49 16.23 -22.83 10.89
CA LYS A 49 14.76 -22.63 10.88
C LYS A 49 14.39 -21.35 10.14
N THR A 50 13.28 -21.38 9.42
CA THR A 50 12.66 -20.18 8.84
C THR A 50 11.86 -19.47 9.93
N VAL A 51 12.17 -18.20 10.17
CA VAL A 51 11.49 -17.32 11.13
C VAL A 51 10.94 -16.11 10.36
N VAL A 52 9.74 -15.67 10.70
CA VAL A 52 9.13 -14.46 10.14
C VAL A 52 9.40 -13.30 11.07
N GLU A 53 10.14 -12.30 10.61
CA GLU A 53 10.48 -11.11 11.40
C GLU A 53 9.87 -9.85 10.77
N PRO A 54 9.41 -8.87 11.57
CA PRO A 54 9.02 -7.57 11.04
C PRO A 54 10.26 -6.76 10.62
N CYS A 55 10.37 -6.39 9.35
CA CYS A 55 11.47 -5.56 8.83
C CYS A 55 11.11 -4.10 8.58
N GLY A 56 9.82 -3.75 8.62
CA GLY A 56 9.43 -2.40 8.29
C GLY A 56 7.93 -2.20 8.27
N ARG A 57 7.51 -1.14 7.59
CA ARG A 57 6.11 -0.76 7.44
C ARG A 57 5.91 -0.12 6.08
N LYS A 58 4.73 -0.32 5.51
CA LYS A 58 4.27 0.36 4.31
C LYS A 58 3.04 1.20 4.60
N ILE A 59 2.88 2.30 3.87
CA ILE A 59 1.71 3.15 3.95
C ILE A 59 0.77 2.78 2.81
N VAL A 60 -0.49 2.52 3.14
CA VAL A 60 -1.53 2.16 2.18
C VAL A 60 -2.73 3.10 2.36
N PHE A 61 -3.14 3.75 1.28
CA PHE A 61 -4.37 4.51 1.22
C PHE A 61 -5.50 3.65 0.64
N GLU A 62 -6.68 3.70 1.25
CA GLU A 62 -7.92 3.30 0.58
C GLU A 62 -8.43 4.50 -0.20
N GLY A 63 -8.63 4.33 -1.50
CA GLY A 63 -9.31 5.27 -2.37
C GLY A 63 -10.74 4.82 -2.63
N LYS A 64 -11.67 5.78 -2.68
CA LYS A 64 -13.05 5.59 -3.12
C LYS A 64 -13.22 6.25 -4.49
N LEU A 65 -13.82 5.52 -5.43
CA LEU A 65 -14.10 6.04 -6.77
C LEU A 65 -15.05 7.24 -6.65
N LYS A 66 -14.75 8.33 -7.37
CA LYS A 66 -15.63 9.50 -7.47
C LYS A 66 -16.91 9.17 -8.22
#